data_AF-A0A7X8W2E9-F1
#
_entry.id   AF-A0A7X8W2E9-F1
#
_cell.length_a   1.000
_cell.length_b   1.000
_cell.length_c   1.000
_cell.angle_alpha   90.00
_cell.angle_beta   90.00
_cell.angle_gamma   90.00
#
_symmetry.space_group_name_H-M   'P 1'
#
loop_
_entity.id
_entity.type
_entity.pdbx_description
1 polymer ?
#
loop_
_entity_poly.entity_id
_entity_poly.type
_entity_poly.pdbx_seq_one_letter_code
_entity_poly.pdbx_strand_id
1 'polypeptide(L)' 'MEQLESGSLDLTKMNIEKVKELFPSIVTEGTIDFEMLKILLGGGGDVSREKYQFTWPGKQMSIKIAQTPS' A
#
# COMPACT_ATOMS: atom_id res chain seq x y z
N MET A 1 -9.21 32.84 -4.05
CA MET A 1 -8.11 31.95 -3.60
C MET A 1 -8.77 30.69 -3.13
N GLU A 2 -8.67 29.61 -3.90
CA GLU A 2 -9.14 28.30 -3.48
C GLU A 2 -8.24 27.85 -2.34
N GLN A 3 -8.81 27.81 -1.14
CA GLN A 3 -8.16 27.22 0.03
C GLN A 3 -8.00 25.73 -0.28
N LEU A 4 -6.80 25.35 -0.70
CA LEU A 4 -6.38 23.96 -0.74
C LEU A 4 -6.40 23.47 0.70
N GLU A 5 -7.53 22.90 1.08
CA GLU A 5 -7.70 22.26 2.37
C GLU A 5 -6.55 21.27 2.53
N SER A 6 -5.66 21.57 3.47
CA SER A 6 -4.59 20.68 3.94
C SER A 6 -5.22 19.54 4.75
N GLY A 7 -6.23 18.88 4.20
CA GLY A 7 -6.77 17.64 4.70
C GLY A 7 -5.83 16.55 4.26
N SER A 8 -4.94 16.13 5.18
CA SER A 8 -4.19 14.87 5.14
C SER A 8 -4.72 13.93 4.06
N LEU A 9 -4.14 13.98 2.87
CA LEU A 9 -4.53 13.07 1.79
C LEU A 9 -4.32 11.67 2.34
N ASP A 10 -5.43 10.95 2.52
CA ASP A 10 -5.42 9.61 3.07
C ASP A 10 -4.73 8.71 2.03
N LEU A 11 -3.39 8.63 2.16
CA LEU A 11 -2.52 7.92 1.24
C LEU A 11 -2.97 6.47 1.11
N THR A 12 -3.55 5.91 2.17
CA THR A 12 -4.13 4.58 2.18
C THR A 12 -5.34 4.50 1.25
N LYS A 13 -6.30 5.43 1.35
CA LYS A 13 -7.45 5.48 0.42
C LYS A 13 -7.01 5.68 -1.04
N MET A 14 -6.09 6.60 -1.31
CA MET A 14 -5.57 6.79 -2.68
C MET A 14 -4.88 5.55 -3.22
N ASN A 15 -4.13 4.84 -2.38
CA ASN A 15 -3.48 3.60 -2.79
C ASN A 15 -4.52 2.51 -3.07
N ILE A 16 -5.57 2.41 -2.26
CA ILE A 16 -6.69 1.49 -2.50
C ILE A 16 -7.42 1.84 -3.80
N GLU A 17 -7.66 3.12 -4.08
CA GLU A 17 -8.28 3.58 -5.33
C GLU A 17 -7.43 3.21 -6.54
N LYS A 18 -6.11 3.46 -6.51
CA LYS A 18 -5.19 3.06 -7.59
C LYS A 18 -5.16 1.54 -7.79
N VAL A 19 -5.19 0.78 -6.70
CA VAL A 19 -5.25 -0.68 -6.77
C VAL A 19 -6.58 -1.14 -7.36
N LYS A 20 -7.69 -0.46 -7.03
CA LYS A 20 -9.01 -0.72 -7.60
C LYS A 20 -9.08 -0.41 -9.10
N GLU A 21 -8.38 0.62 -9.58
CA GLU A 21 -8.28 0.92 -11.02
C GLU A 21 -7.55 -0.17 -11.79
N LEU A 22 -6.46 -0.71 -11.22
CA LEU A 22 -5.65 -1.75 -11.87
C LEU A 22 -6.26 -3.14 -11.73
N PHE A 23 -6.83 -3.44 -10.57
CA PHE A 23 -7.36 -4.75 -10.19
C PHE A 23 -8.67 -4.56 -9.42
N PRO A 24 -9.79 -4.28 -10.10
CA PRO A 24 -11.07 -4.07 -9.42
C PRO A 24 -11.55 -5.32 -8.66
N SER A 25 -11.17 -6.51 -9.15
CA SER A 25 -11.61 -7.80 -8.61
C SER A 25 -10.98 -8.17 -7.27
N ILE A 26 -9.91 -7.51 -6.84
CA ILE A 26 -9.23 -7.83 -5.56
C ILE A 26 -9.65 -6.91 -4.41
N VAL A 27 -10.37 -5.83 -4.70
CA VAL A 27 -10.80 -4.87 -3.69
C VAL A 27 -12.25 -5.19 -3.30
N THR A 28 -12.42 -5.80 -2.14
CA THR A 28 -13.74 -6.21 -1.62
C THR A 28 -14.01 -5.47 -0.31
N GLU A 29 -15.15 -4.76 -0.22
CA GLU A 29 -15.55 -3.99 0.97
C GLU A 29 -14.44 -3.08 1.55
N GLY A 30 -13.68 -2.41 0.66
CA GLY A 30 -12.63 -1.48 1.06
C GLY A 30 -11.35 -2.14 1.59
N THR A 31 -11.26 -3.47 1.52
CA THR A 31 -10.06 -4.25 1.89
C THR A 31 -9.44 -4.87 0.64
N ILE A 32 -8.10 -4.92 0.59
CA ILE A 32 -7.36 -5.54 -0.51
C ILE A 32 -7.18 -7.04 -0.19
N ASP A 33 -7.70 -7.90 -1.05
CA ASP A 33 -7.46 -9.34 -0.98
C ASP A 33 -6.09 -9.68 -1.62
N PHE A 34 -5.10 -9.89 -0.75
CA PHE A 34 -3.74 -10.19 -1.17
C PHE A 34 -3.60 -11.62 -1.74
N GLU A 35 -4.48 -12.55 -1.39
CA GLU A 35 -4.45 -13.91 -1.91
C GLU A 35 -4.91 -13.90 -3.37
N MET A 36 -6.00 -13.19 -3.66
CA MET A 36 -6.49 -12.99 -5.02
C MET A 36 -5.52 -12.17 -5.86
N LEU A 37 -4.86 -11.15 -5.29
CA LEU A 37 -3.80 -10.41 -5.96
C LEU A 37 -2.62 -11.32 -6.37
N LYS A 38 -2.17 -12.22 -5.49
CA LYS A 38 -1.10 -13.18 -5.80
C LYS A 38 -1.51 -14.14 -6.93
N ILE A 39 -2.77 -14.59 -6.94
CA ILE A 39 -3.31 -15.48 -7.98
C ILE A 39 -3.36 -14.74 -9.33
N LEU A 40 -3.88 -13.51 -9.35
CA LEU A 40 -3.95 -12.68 -10.57
C LEU A 40 -2.56 -12.34 -11.13
N LEU A 41 -1.58 -12.12 -10.27
CA LEU A 41 -0.17 -11.94 -10.67
C LEU A 41 0.49 -13.25 -11.13
N GLY A 42 -0.28 -14.33 -11.33
CA GLY A 42 0.19 -15.59 -11.91
C GLY A 42 1.01 -16.45 -10.94
N GLY A 43 0.81 -16.32 -9.64
CA GLY A 43 1.63 -17.00 -8.63
C GLY A 43 3.08 -16.46 -8.53
N GLY A 44 3.40 -15.43 -9.32
CA GLY A 44 4.72 -14.78 -9.42
C GLY A 44 4.93 -13.70 -8.37
N GLY A 45 4.57 -13.97 -7.12
CA GLY A 45 5.25 -13.27 -6.04
C GLY A 45 6.60 -13.93 -5.91
N ASP A 46 7.69 -13.22 -6.20
CA ASP A 46 9.02 -13.67 -5.75
C ASP A 46 8.97 -13.77 -4.22
N VAL A 47 8.63 -14.96 -3.72
CA VAL A 47 8.80 -15.44 -2.34
C VAL A 47 10.22 -16.00 -2.23
N SER A 48 11.15 -15.54 -3.07
CA SER A 48 12.54 -15.87 -2.84
C SER A 48 12.92 -15.21 -1.52
N ARG A 49 13.33 -16.04 -0.55
CA ARG A 49 13.82 -15.60 0.76
C ARG A 49 15.08 -14.72 0.65
N GLU A 50 15.59 -14.54 -0.56
CA GLU A 50 16.80 -13.79 -0.90
C GLU A 50 16.57 -12.30 -1.15
N LYS A 51 15.53 -11.70 -0.57
CA LYS A 51 15.42 -10.24 -0.53
C LYS A 51 16.39 -9.73 0.54
N TYR A 52 17.54 -9.22 0.10
CA TYR A 52 18.45 -8.49 0.99
C TYR A 52 17.74 -7.23 1.48
N GLN A 53 17.21 -7.29 2.69
CA GLN A 53 16.63 -6.15 3.37
C GLN A 53 17.59 -5.65 4.44
N PHE A 54 17.90 -4.36 4.39
CA PHE A 54 18.52 -3.71 5.54
C PHE A 54 17.46 -3.58 6.64
N THR A 55 17.66 -4.28 7.76
CA THR A 55 16.76 -4.27 8.92
C THR A 55 17.48 -3.62 10.10
N TRP A 56 16.88 -2.58 10.67
CA TRP A 56 17.39 -1.89 11.86
C TRP A 56 16.24 -1.68 12.86
N PRO A 57 16.52 -1.61 14.16
CA PRO A 57 15.51 -1.34 15.18
C PRO A 57 14.77 -0.03 14.87
N GLY A 58 13.44 -0.08 14.85
CA GLY A 58 12.60 1.09 14.56
C GLY A 58 12.34 1.38 13.08
N LYS A 59 12.87 0.62 12.12
CA LYS A 59 12.61 0.81 10.67
C LYS A 59 11.13 1.00 10.33
N GLN A 60 10.28 0.09 10.82
CA GLN A 60 8.83 0.16 10.56
C GLN A 60 8.19 1.39 11.18
N MET A 61 8.65 1.78 12.38
CA MET A 61 8.16 2.97 13.07
C MET A 61 8.56 4.25 12.34
N SER A 62 9.80 4.33 11.84
CA SER A 62 10.26 5.44 11.00
C SER A 62 9.47 5.56 9.70
N ILE A 63 9.17 4.44 9.01
CA ILE A 63 8.33 4.45 7.80
C ILE A 63 6.93 4.96 8.14
N LYS A 64 6.34 4.50 9.24
CA LYS A 64 5.00 4.92 9.68
C LYS A 64 4.94 6.41 10.04
N ILE A 65 5.97 6.91 10.73
CA ILE A 65 6.09 8.33 11.06
C ILE A 65 6.25 9.17 9.79
N ALA A 66 7.05 8.72 8.82
CA ALA A 66 7.21 9.41 7.53
C ALA A 66 5.91 9.45 6.71
N GLN A 67 5.00 8.51 6.92
CA GLN A 67 3.66 8.50 6.31
C GLN A 67 2.63 9.32 7.10
N THR A 68 2.99 9.84 8.27
CA THR A 68 2.10 10.70 9.06
C THR A 68 2.31 12.14 8.59
N PRO A 69 1.27 12.82 8.06
CA PRO A 69 1.38 14.20 7.63
C PRO A 69 1.55 15.14 8.83
N SER A 70 2.39 16.16 8.65
CA SER A 70 2.70 17.22 9.64
C SER A 70 1.65 18.33 9.65
#